data_AF-A0A0E3LL85-F1
#
_entry.id   AF-A0A0E3LL85-F1
#
_cell.length_a   1.000
_cell.length_b   1.000
_cell.length_c   1.000
_cell.angle_alpha   90.00
_cell.angle_beta   90.00
_cell.angle_gamma   90.00
#
_symmetry.space_group_name_H-M   'P 1'
#
loop_
_entity.id
_entity.type
_entity.pdbx_description
1 polymer ?
#
loop_
_entity_poly.entity_id
_entity_poly.type
_entity_poly.pdbx_seq_one_letter_code
_entity_poly.pdbx_strand_id
1 'polypeptide(L)'
;MKLSRVERLLGTEISASYLTDDVLGRTLDEIYKADSTHLFMKLALKMLEIVNIRTQLLQSETTNFIFHGDYKYIDDGSTIETTYGHAKDGRDGLKRFGLGMITNHSMEYHYLQRPTLIISDKETN
;
A
#
# COMPACT_ATOMS: atom_id res chain seq x y z
N MET A 1 -12.17 16.75 31.82
CA MET A 1 -11.38 15.51 32.09
C MET A 1 -10.47 15.27 30.89
N LYS A 2 -9.19 14.97 31.11
CA LYS A 2 -8.21 14.81 30.01
C LYS A 2 -8.23 13.36 29.52
N LEU A 3 -8.64 13.14 28.28
CA LEU A 3 -8.60 11.81 27.66
C LEU A 3 -7.15 11.34 27.51
N SER A 4 -6.94 10.04 27.76
CA SER A 4 -5.68 9.37 27.43
C SER A 4 -5.45 9.34 25.92
N ARG A 5 -4.21 9.04 25.51
CA ARG A 5 -3.88 8.96 24.07
C ARG A 5 -4.66 7.84 23.37
N VAL A 6 -4.90 6.73 24.07
CA VAL A 6 -5.65 5.58 23.55
C VAL A 6 -7.11 5.95 23.35
N GLU A 7 -7.75 6.56 24.35
CA GLU A 7 -9.15 6.97 24.25
C GLU A 7 -9.38 8.02 23.15
N ARG A 8 -8.39 8.89 22.92
CA ARG A 8 -8.42 9.86 21.81
C ARG A 8 -8.32 9.20 20.43
N LEU A 9 -7.63 8.07 20.32
CA LEU A 9 -7.35 7.42 19.04
C LEU A 9 -8.39 6.36 18.69
N LEU A 10 -8.80 5.55 19.68
CA LEU A 10 -9.65 4.37 19.49
C LEU A 10 -11.07 4.56 20.06
N GLY A 11 -11.33 5.69 20.73
CA GLY A 11 -12.61 5.98 21.39
C GLY A 11 -12.56 5.72 22.89
N THR A 12 -13.47 6.37 23.62
CA THR A 12 -13.51 6.35 25.10
C THR A 12 -13.85 4.99 25.69
N GLU A 13 -14.39 4.08 24.88
CA GLU A 13 -14.71 2.71 25.29
C GLU A 13 -13.47 1.79 25.33
N ILE A 14 -12.33 2.22 24.76
CA ILE A 14 -11.11 1.39 24.66
C ILE A 14 -10.07 1.88 25.67
N SER A 15 -9.82 1.06 26.68
CA SER A 15 -8.75 1.25 27.65
C SER A 15 -7.41 0.72 27.13
N ALA A 16 -6.31 1.39 27.49
CA ALA A 16 -4.95 0.94 27.17
C ALA A 16 -4.66 -0.49 27.67
N SER A 17 -5.28 -0.87 28.80
CA SER A 17 -5.13 -2.21 29.38
C SER A 17 -5.71 -3.34 28.50
N TYR A 18 -6.57 -3.02 27.53
CA TYR A 18 -7.16 -4.00 26.61
C TYR A 18 -6.26 -4.29 25.40
N LEU A 19 -5.23 -3.46 25.15
CA LEU A 19 -4.31 -3.59 24.02
C LEU A 19 -3.10 -4.44 24.39
N THR A 20 -3.36 -5.68 24.84
CA THR A 20 -2.29 -6.65 25.09
C THR A 20 -1.73 -7.19 23.78
N ASP A 21 -0.51 -7.73 23.83
CA ASP A 21 0.15 -8.33 22.65
C ASP A 21 -0.73 -9.40 21.99
N ASP A 22 -1.45 -10.21 22.77
CA ASP A 22 -2.38 -11.22 22.25
C ASP A 22 -3.56 -10.61 21.48
N VAL A 23 -4.14 -9.52 22.00
CA VAL A 23 -5.26 -8.82 21.36
C VAL A 23 -4.79 -8.14 20.08
N LEU A 24 -3.61 -7.53 20.10
CA LEU A 24 -3.01 -6.93 18.91
C LEU A 24 -2.67 -7.98 17.85
N GLY A 25 -2.07 -9.10 18.25
CA GLY A 25 -1.76 -10.21 17.35
C GLY A 25 -3.00 -10.77 16.66
N ARG A 26 -4.04 -11.10 17.43
CA ARG A 26 -5.33 -11.56 16.86
C ARG A 26 -5.97 -10.51 15.96
N THR A 27 -5.86 -9.23 16.31
CA THR A 27 -6.38 -8.15 15.46
C THR A 27 -5.66 -8.10 14.12
N LEU A 28 -4.33 -8.26 14.10
CA LEU A 28 -3.53 -8.33 12.87
C LEU A 28 -3.88 -9.57 12.04
N ASP A 29 -4.12 -10.72 12.68
CA ASP A 29 -4.57 -11.93 11.99
C ASP A 29 -5.91 -11.71 11.29
N GLU A 30 -6.88 -11.06 11.95
CA GLU A 30 -8.17 -10.74 11.35
C GLU A 30 -8.05 -9.70 10.22
N ILE A 31 -7.18 -8.70 10.37
CA ILE A 31 -6.86 -7.75 9.28
C ILE A 31 -6.28 -8.48 8.07
N TYR A 32 -5.36 -9.42 8.30
CA TYR A 32 -4.77 -10.22 7.24
C TYR A 32 -5.82 -11.08 6.52
N LYS A 33 -6.67 -11.78 7.28
CA LYS A 33 -7.80 -12.56 6.73
C LYS A 33 -8.79 -11.71 5.94
N ALA A 34 -8.98 -10.45 6.34
CA ALA A 34 -9.90 -9.51 5.70
C ALA A 34 -9.34 -8.85 4.42
N ASP A 35 -8.15 -9.26 3.95
CA ASP A 35 -7.33 -8.56 2.96
C ASP A 35 -7.00 -7.13 3.40
N SER A 36 -5.81 -6.97 3.97
CA SER A 36 -5.30 -5.70 4.46
C SER A 36 -5.29 -4.61 3.38
N THR A 37 -5.12 -4.96 2.11
CA THR A 37 -5.10 -4.01 0.99
C THR A 37 -6.48 -3.42 0.77
N HIS A 38 -7.49 -4.30 0.68
CA HIS A 38 -8.87 -3.90 0.49
C HIS A 38 -9.42 -3.12 1.70
N LEU A 39 -9.08 -3.56 2.91
CA LEU A 39 -9.44 -2.87 4.14
C LEU A 39 -8.85 -1.46 4.17
N PHE A 40 -7.55 -1.32 3.86
CA PHE A 40 -6.89 -0.02 3.80
C PHE A 40 -7.54 0.90 2.77
N MET A 41 -7.83 0.39 1.57
CA MET A 41 -8.49 1.16 0.51
C MET A 41 -9.86 1.69 0.96
N LYS A 42 -10.69 0.85 1.57
CA LYS A 42 -12.00 1.26 2.10
C LYS A 42 -11.87 2.35 3.16
N LEU A 43 -10.90 2.22 4.07
CA LEU A 43 -10.66 3.22 5.11
C LEU A 43 -10.19 4.55 4.51
N ALA A 44 -9.26 4.50 3.54
CA ALA A 44 -8.76 5.69 2.86
C ALA A 44 -9.89 6.44 2.13
N LEU A 45 -10.74 5.74 1.38
CA LEU A 45 -11.89 6.33 0.69
C LEU A 45 -12.87 6.99 1.67
N LYS A 46 -13.20 6.29 2.77
CA LYS A 46 -14.07 6.84 3.82
C LYS A 46 -13.47 8.07 4.49
N MET A 47 -12.15 8.10 4.68
CA MET A 47 -11.47 9.28 5.22
C MET A 47 -11.52 10.47 4.26
N LEU A 48 -11.39 10.25 2.94
CA LEU A 48 -11.56 11.32 1.95
C LEU A 48 -12.95 11.97 2.04
N GLU A 49 -14.00 11.16 2.27
CA GLU A 49 -15.36 11.66 2.49
C GLU A 49 -15.47 12.47 3.79
N ILE A 50 -14.93 11.97 4.90
CA ILE A 50 -15.00 12.64 6.22
C ILE A 50 -14.24 13.96 6.22
N VAL A 51 -13.05 13.98 5.61
CA VAL A 51 -12.18 15.16 5.55
C VAL A 51 -12.62 16.13 4.43
N ASN A 52 -13.59 15.73 3.60
CA ASN A 52 -14.16 16.52 2.50
C ASN A 52 -13.08 17.05 1.53
N ILE A 53 -12.10 16.20 1.21
CA ILE A 53 -11.02 16.55 0.28
C ILE A 53 -11.60 16.50 -1.14
N ARG A 54 -11.68 17.65 -1.81
CA ARG A 54 -12.12 17.72 -3.22
C ARG A 54 -11.00 17.23 -4.13
N THR A 55 -11.17 16.05 -4.71
CA THR A 55 -10.25 15.49 -5.71
C THR A 55 -10.56 16.06 -7.09
N GLN A 56 -10.20 17.32 -7.34
CA GLN A 56 -10.46 17.96 -8.64
C GLN A 56 -9.49 17.49 -9.74
N LEU A 57 -8.30 17.01 -9.36
CA LEU A 57 -7.32 16.41 -10.26
C LEU A 57 -6.51 15.36 -9.49
N LEU A 58 -6.52 14.12 -9.98
CA LEU A 58 -5.71 13.03 -9.45
C LEU A 58 -4.59 12.74 -10.46
N GLN A 59 -3.34 12.87 -10.04
CA GLN A 59 -2.16 12.50 -10.82
C GLN A 59 -1.74 11.09 -10.40
N SER A 60 -1.78 10.16 -11.34
CA SER A 60 -1.26 8.80 -11.15
C SER A 60 0.18 8.76 -11.66
N GLU A 61 1.11 8.46 -10.77
CA GLU A 61 2.52 8.26 -11.10
C GLU A 61 2.91 6.81 -10.88
N THR A 62 3.60 6.22 -11.85
CA THR A 62 4.17 4.88 -11.75
C THR A 62 5.68 4.99 -11.82
N THR A 63 6.36 4.61 -10.74
CA THR A 63 7.83 4.53 -10.68
C THR A 63 8.26 3.08 -10.81
N ASN A 64 9.22 2.82 -11.71
CA ASN A 64 9.81 1.49 -11.91
C ASN A 64 11.16 1.39 -11.22
N PHE A 65 11.35 0.34 -10.42
CA PHE A 65 12.63 0.03 -9.79
C PHE A 65 13.27 -1.15 -10.50
N ILE A 66 14.57 -1.06 -10.78
CA ILE A 66 15.35 -2.09 -11.48
C ILE A 66 16.32 -2.74 -10.48
N PHE A 67 16.47 -4.06 -10.56
CA PHE A 67 17.39 -4.83 -9.73
C PHE A 67 18.54 -5.37 -10.57
N HIS A 68 19.71 -5.45 -9.94
CA HIS A 68 20.91 -6.07 -10.51
C HIS A 68 21.31 -7.26 -9.64
N GLY A 69 21.66 -8.39 -10.28
CA GLY A 69 22.17 -9.58 -9.60
C GLY A 69 21.78 -10.88 -10.30
N ASP A 70 22.32 -11.99 -9.81
CA ASP A 70 22.14 -13.32 -10.40
C ASP A 70 20.81 -14.01 -10.03
N TYR A 71 19.97 -13.37 -9.19
CA TYR A 71 18.64 -13.86 -8.76
C TYR A 71 18.59 -15.31 -8.23
N LYS A 72 19.71 -15.85 -7.73
CA LYS A 72 19.85 -17.27 -7.32
C LYS A 72 19.12 -17.64 -6.04
N TYR A 73 18.66 -16.67 -5.26
CA TYR A 73 17.84 -16.88 -4.06
C TYR A 73 16.43 -16.40 -4.31
N ILE A 74 15.50 -17.35 -4.47
CA ILE A 74 14.06 -17.11 -4.48
C ILE A 74 13.59 -17.47 -3.07
N ASP A 75 13.32 -16.46 -2.26
CA ASP A 75 12.56 -16.63 -1.03
C ASP A 75 11.08 -16.69 -1.41
N ASP A 76 10.40 -17.78 -1.06
CA ASP A 76 8.98 -18.00 -1.37
C ASP A 76 8.04 -17.11 -0.54
N GLY A 77 8.58 -16.40 0.44
CA GLY A 77 7.86 -15.46 1.32
C GLY A 77 7.79 -14.00 0.83
N SER A 78 8.35 -13.64 -0.33
CA SER A 78 8.48 -12.23 -0.70
C SER A 78 7.13 -11.58 -1.05
N THR A 79 6.68 -10.61 -0.25
CA THR A 79 5.44 -9.83 -0.46
C THR A 79 5.43 -9.03 -1.78
N ILE A 80 6.61 -8.82 -2.38
CA ILE A 80 6.82 -8.09 -3.64
C ILE A 80 7.49 -9.04 -4.64
N GLU A 81 6.75 -9.44 -5.67
CA GLU A 81 7.29 -10.24 -6.77
C GLU A 81 8.03 -9.35 -7.79
N THR A 82 9.32 -9.60 -7.98
CA THR A 82 10.10 -8.97 -9.05
C THR A 82 10.02 -9.79 -10.32
N THR A 83 9.72 -9.15 -11.46
CA THR A 83 9.59 -9.82 -12.77
C THR A 83 10.37 -9.11 -13.87
N TYR A 84 10.50 -9.72 -15.04
CA TYR A 84 10.99 -9.06 -16.24
C TYR A 84 9.85 -8.32 -16.95
N GLY A 85 10.16 -7.21 -17.61
CA GLY A 85 9.17 -6.42 -18.33
C GLY A 85 9.82 -5.38 -19.23
N HIS A 86 9.03 -4.70 -20.07
CA HIS A 86 9.52 -3.74 -21.05
C HIS A 86 10.12 -2.48 -20.38
N ALA A 87 11.35 -2.14 -20.74
CA ALA A 87 12.11 -0.99 -20.24
C ALA A 87 12.12 0.15 -21.26
N LYS A 88 11.76 1.35 -20.79
CA LYS A 88 11.90 2.56 -21.61
C LYS A 88 13.36 2.90 -21.93
N ASP A 89 14.30 2.40 -21.12
CA ASP A 89 15.75 2.56 -21.28
C ASP A 89 16.42 1.34 -21.96
N GLY A 90 15.62 0.41 -22.51
CA GLY A 90 16.10 -0.76 -23.26
C GLY A 90 16.70 -1.89 -22.43
N ARG A 91 16.64 -1.83 -21.09
CA ARG A 91 17.24 -2.83 -20.19
C ARG A 91 16.25 -3.95 -19.82
N ASP A 92 15.71 -4.63 -20.82
CA ASP A 92 14.69 -5.68 -20.63
C ASP A 92 15.19 -6.92 -19.89
N GLY A 93 16.51 -7.15 -19.88
CA GLY A 93 17.16 -8.27 -19.19
C GLY A 93 17.26 -8.14 -17.67
N LEU A 94 16.62 -7.14 -17.05
CA LEU A 94 16.67 -6.89 -15.61
C LEU A 94 15.30 -7.04 -14.95
N LYS A 95 15.27 -7.69 -13.79
CA LYS A 95 14.07 -7.77 -12.96
C LYS A 95 13.71 -6.39 -12.41
N ARG A 96 12.41 -6.16 -12.27
CA ARG A 96 11.83 -4.90 -11.81
C ARG A 96 10.57 -5.11 -11.00
N PHE A 97 10.19 -4.10 -10.24
CA PHE A 97 8.84 -3.95 -9.70
C PHE A 97 8.35 -2.51 -9.89
N GLY A 98 7.04 -2.32 -9.88
CA GLY A 98 6.39 -1.04 -10.01
C GLY A 98 5.87 -0.51 -8.68
N LEU A 99 5.95 0.80 -8.50
CA LEU A 99 5.23 1.54 -7.47
C LEU A 99 4.26 2.50 -8.12
N GLY A 100 2.96 2.30 -7.89
CA GLY A 100 1.92 3.25 -8.26
C GLY A 100 1.59 4.18 -7.09
N MET A 101 1.53 5.48 -7.35
CA MET A 101 1.08 6.49 -6.39
C MET A 101 0.05 7.39 -7.03
N ILE A 102 -0.97 7.78 -6.26
CA ILE A 102 -1.94 8.78 -6.70
C ILE A 102 -1.83 10.00 -5.78
N THR A 103 -1.62 11.16 -6.39
CA THR A 103 -1.48 12.45 -5.69
C THR A 103 -2.56 13.43 -6.14
N ASN A 104 -2.91 14.37 -5.26
CA ASN A 104 -3.66 15.57 -5.61
C ASN A 104 -2.68 16.74 -5.78
N HIS A 105 -3.07 17.77 -6.53
CA HIS A 105 -2.26 18.98 -6.79
C HIS A 105 -1.79 19.68 -5.50
N SER A 106 -2.50 19.50 -4.37
CA SER A 106 -2.10 20.01 -3.05
C SER A 106 -0.91 19.27 -2.41
N MET A 107 -0.32 18.26 -3.08
CA MET A 107 0.74 17.38 -2.55
C MET A 107 0.34 16.62 -1.27
N GLU A 108 -0.95 16.54 -0.97
CA GLU A 108 -1.46 15.65 0.06
C GLU A 108 -1.44 14.23 -0.51
N TYR A 109 -0.62 13.35 0.10
CA TYR A 109 -0.49 11.96 -0.31
C TYR A 109 -1.78 11.22 0.02
N HIS A 110 -2.48 10.72 -0.99
CA HIS A 110 -3.77 10.05 -0.79
C HIS A 110 -3.74 8.54 -1.04
N TYR A 111 -2.69 8.02 -1.71
CA TYR A 111 -2.66 6.61 -2.07
C TYR A 111 -1.25 6.07 -2.34
N LEU A 112 -0.94 4.93 -1.73
CA LEU A 112 0.14 4.04 -2.11
C LEU A 112 -0.50 2.78 -2.68
N GLN A 113 -0.37 2.53 -3.98
CA GLN A 113 -0.77 1.24 -4.55
C GLN A 113 0.16 0.18 -3.96
N ARG A 114 -0.38 -1.00 -3.64
CA ARG A 114 0.47 -2.18 -3.42
C ARG A 114 1.47 -2.25 -4.59
N PRO A 115 2.76 -2.51 -4.34
CA PRO A 115 3.69 -2.78 -5.42
C PRO A 115 3.19 -4.02 -6.16
N THR A 116 2.42 -3.79 -7.21
CA THR A 116 1.89 -4.84 -8.07
C THR A 116 2.91 -5.05 -9.17
N LEU A 117 3.11 -6.32 -9.51
CA LEU A 117 3.62 -6.76 -10.79
C LEU A 117 3.09 -5.82 -11.88
N ILE A 118 3.96 -5.09 -12.56
CA ILE A 118 3.54 -4.38 -13.77
C ILE A 118 3.35 -5.47 -14.82
N ILE A 119 2.11 -5.93 -14.96
CA ILE A 119 1.66 -6.53 -16.21
C ILE A 119 1.54 -5.34 -17.16
N SER A 120 2.59 -5.13 -17.95
CA SER A 120 2.51 -4.25 -19.10
C SER A 120 1.70 -4.99 -20.15
N ASP A 121 0.37 -4.86 -20.10
CA ASP A 121 -0.48 -5.15 -21.26
C ASP A 121 -0.13 -4.14 -22.35
N LYS A 122 0.74 -4.57 -23.26
CA LYS A 122 0.62 -4.16 -24.65
C LYS A 122 0.37 -5.44 -25.42
N GLU A 123 -0.89 -5.63 -25.83
CA GLU A 123 -1.20 -6.47 -26.98
C GLU A 123 -0.26 -6.06 -28.11
N THR A 124 0.72 -6.91 -28.39
CA THR A 124 1.52 -6.83 -29.61
C THR A 124 0.63 -7.28 -30.75
N ASN A 125 0.26 -6.31 -31.59
CA ASN A 125 -0.32 -6.45 -32.92
C ASN A 125 0.48 -7.41 -33.79
#